data_AF-A0A972HUP0-F1
#
_entry.id   AF-A0A972HUP0-F1
#
_cell.length_a   1.000
_cell.length_b   1.000
_cell.length_c   1.000
_cell.angle_alpha   90.00
_cell.angle_beta   90.00
_cell.angle_gamma   90.00
#
_symmetry.space_group_name_H-M   'P 1'
#
loop_
_entity.id
_entity.type
_entity.pdbx_description
1 polymer ?
#
loop_
_entity_poly.entity_id
_entity_poly.type
_entity_poly.pdbx_seq_one_letter_code
_entity_poly.pdbx_strand_id
1 'polypeptide(L)' 'MYDLLGLHLKDAKKLLSKNGLKCEVIETGPINNIQDGYLRIIKQELLEDKYLLTVCKIPDAYRKDG' A
#
# COMPACT_ATOMS: atom_id res chain seq x y z
N MET A 1 15.85 -5.17 -2.71
CA MET A 1 14.54 -5.02 -2.03
C MET A 1 14.10 -3.58 -2.23
N TYR A 2 12.91 -3.35 -2.78
CA TYR A 2 12.37 -1.99 -2.94
C TYR A 2 11.79 -1.49 -1.62
N ASP A 3 12.00 -0.21 -1.31
CA ASP A 3 11.30 0.45 -0.21
C ASP A 3 9.94 0.95 -0.71
N LEU A 4 8.87 0.35 -0.20
CA LEU A 4 7.48 0.63 -0.55
C LEU A 4 6.72 1.20 0.65
N LEU A 5 7.35 1.28 1.83
CA LEU A 5 6.71 1.75 3.04
C LEU A 5 6.31 3.20 2.88
N GLY A 6 5.09 3.52 3.31
CA GLY A 6 4.53 4.85 3.18
C GLY A 6 4.18 5.24 1.74
N LEU A 7 4.44 4.44 0.71
CA LEU A 7 3.97 4.76 -0.64
C LEU A 7 2.45 4.57 -0.75
N HIS A 8 1.84 5.30 -1.69
CA HIS A 8 0.50 4.96 -2.14
C HIS A 8 0.51 3.60 -2.82
N LEU A 9 -0.54 2.81 -2.58
CA LEU A 9 -0.66 1.48 -3.17
C LEU A 9 -0.54 1.50 -4.70
N LYS A 10 -1.08 2.54 -5.35
CA LYS A 10 -1.03 2.72 -6.81
C LYS A 10 0.41 2.87 -7.32
N ASP A 11 1.23 3.65 -6.61
CA ASP A 11 2.62 3.91 -6.99
C ASP A 11 3.49 2.69 -6.78
N ALA A 12 3.29 1.98 -5.65
CA ALA A 12 3.98 0.73 -5.38
C ALA A 12 3.65 -0.36 -6.42
N LYS A 13 2.37 -0.52 -6.78
CA LYS A 13 1.95 -1.45 -7.85
C LYS A 13 2.62 -1.11 -9.18
N LYS A 14 2.68 0.17 -9.53
CA LYS A 14 3.32 0.63 -10.77
C LYS A 14 4.82 0.34 -10.76
N LEU A 15 5.49 0.58 -9.64
CA LEU A 15 6.92 0.29 -9.47
C LEU A 15 7.21 -1.20 -9.59
N LEU A 16 6.45 -2.06 -8.90
CA LEU A 16 6.65 -3.50 -8.93
C LEU A 16 6.35 -4.10 -10.31
N SER A 17 5.23 -3.70 -10.93
CA SER A 17 4.85 -4.16 -12.28
C SER A 17 5.89 -3.77 -13.34
N LYS A 18 6.46 -2.55 -13.27
CA LYS A 18 7.54 -2.12 -14.17
C LYS A 18 8.79 -3.01 -14.09
N ASN A 19 9.00 -3.65 -12.93
CA ASN A 19 10.14 -4.52 -12.68
C ASN A 19 9.79 -6.02 -12.80
N GLY A 20 8.60 -6.36 -13.30
CA GLY A 20 8.16 -7.76 -13.44
C GLY A 20 7.91 -8.47 -12.10
N LEU A 21 7.77 -7.71 -11.01
CA LEU A 21 7.55 -8.25 -9.67
C LEU A 21 6.06 -8.37 -9.36
N LYS A 22 5.68 -9.48 -8.74
CA LYS A 22 4.31 -9.72 -8.28
C LYS A 22 4.11 -9.10 -6.90
N CYS A 23 2.87 -8.71 -6.61
CA CYS A 23 2.48 -8.31 -5.27
C CYS A 23 1.07 -8.78 -4.92
N GLU A 24 0.87 -9.05 -3.64
CA GLU A 24 -0.42 -9.31 -3.02
C GLU A 24 -0.71 -8.22 -1.98
N VAL A 25 -1.96 -7.84 -1.83
CA VAL A 25 -2.37 -6.72 -1.00
C VAL A 25 -3.31 -7.20 0.08
N ILE A 26 -2.96 -6.92 1.33
CA ILE A 26 -3.83 -7.12 2.49
C ILE A 26 -4.26 -5.74 2.97
N GLU A 27 -5.56 -5.48 2.97
CA GLU A 27 -6.11 -4.26 3.54
C GLU A 27 -6.37 -4.47 5.04
N THR A 28 -5.82 -3.58 5.87
CA THR A 28 -6.04 -3.56 7.32
C THR A 28 -6.51 -2.17 7.71
N GLY A 29 -7.63 -2.05 8.38
CA GLY A 29 -8.17 -0.74 8.76
C GLY A 29 -9.30 -0.85 9.77
N PRO A 30 -9.78 0.29 10.29
CA PRO A 30 -10.90 0.28 11.22
C PRO A 30 -12.16 -0.30 10.55
N ILE A 31 -12.97 -1.02 11.32
CA ILE A 31 -14.22 -1.68 10.89
C ILE A 31 -15.20 -0.66 10.27
N ASN A 32 -15.07 0.62 10.62
CA ASN A 32 -15.87 1.69 10.06
C ASN A 32 -15.44 1.98 8.62
N ASN A 33 -16.37 1.80 7.68
CA ASN A 33 -16.25 2.18 6.27
C ASN A 33 -15.99 3.69 6.16
N ILE A 34 -14.72 4.09 6.21
CA ILE A 34 -14.28 5.41 5.80
C ILE A 34 -14.63 5.53 4.31
N GLN A 35 -15.54 6.42 3.93
CA GLN A 35 -15.92 6.62 2.51
C GLN A 35 -14.74 7.23 1.73
N ASP A 36 -14.19 8.34 2.22
CA ASP A 36 -13.12 9.10 1.55
C ASP A 36 -11.76 8.92 2.23
N GLY A 37 -10.75 8.55 1.45
CA GLY A 37 -9.38 8.34 1.95
C GLY A 37 -8.48 7.62 0.96
N TYR A 38 -7.22 7.45 1.34
CA TYR A 38 -6.18 6.85 0.49
C TYR A 38 -5.49 5.68 1.18
N LEU A 39 -5.08 4.69 0.38
CA LEU A 39 -4.36 3.51 0.85
C LEU A 39 -2.86 3.77 0.84
N ARG A 40 -2.24 3.67 2.02
CA ARG A 40 -0.77 3.72 2.20
C ARG A 40 -0.28 2.37 2.69
N ILE A 41 0.90 1.98 2.22
CA ILE A 41 1.57 0.77 2.67
C ILE A 41 2.16 1.01 4.06
N ILE A 42 1.75 0.19 5.02
CA ILE A 42 2.23 0.25 6.42
C ILE A 42 3.17 -0.91 6.75
N LYS A 43 3.14 -1.98 5.97
CA LYS A 43 4.01 -3.14 6.10
C LYS A 43 4.32 -3.71 4.72
N GLN A 44 5.54 -4.19 4.55
CA GLN A 44 5.95 -4.94 3.37
C GLN A 44 6.70 -6.21 3.80
N GLU A 45 6.40 -7.32 3.14
CA GLU A 45 7.09 -8.59 3.33
C GLU A 45 7.46 -9.16 1.96
N LEU A 46 8.67 -9.72 1.85
CA LEU A 46 9.11 -10.40 0.64
C LEU A 46 8.92 -11.90 0.85
N LEU A 47 8.01 -12.48 0.07
CA LEU A 47 7.82 -13.92 -0.06
C LEU A 47 8.64 -14.43 -1.26
N GLU A 48 8.76 -15.75 -1.42
CA GLU A 48 9.62 -16.38 -2.44
C GLU A 48 9.40 -15.84 -3.87
N ASP A 49 8.16 -15.47 -4.25
CA ASP A 49 7.83 -15.02 -5.60
C ASP A 49 7.09 -13.67 -5.67
N LYS A 50 6.81 -13.02 -4.53
CA LYS A 50 5.96 -11.83 -4.47
C LYS A 50 6.18 -10.96 -3.25
N TYR A 51 5.79 -9.69 -3.37
CA TYR A 51 5.69 -8.76 -2.24
C TYR A 51 4.30 -8.86 -1.61
N LEU A 52 4.23 -9.13 -0.31
CA LEU A 52 3.01 -8.99 0.46
C LEU A 52 2.98 -7.57 1.05
N LEU A 53 1.99 -6.78 0.63
CA LEU A 53 1.84 -5.38 1.02
C LEU A 53 0.63 -5.24 1.93
N THR A 54 0.85 -4.83 3.17
CA THR A 54 -0.24 -4.45 4.06
C THR A 54 -0.51 -2.97 3.91
N VAL A 55 -1.76 -2.62 3.57
CA VAL A 55 -2.19 -1.24 3.40
C VAL A 55 -3.22 -0.84 4.45
N CYS A 56 -3.18 0.43 4.84
CA CYS A 56 -4.20 1.03 5.68
C CYS A 56 -4.88 2.18 4.96
N LYS A 57 -6.20 2.28 5.11
CA LYS A 57 -6.98 3.41 4.61
C LYS A 57 -6.85 4.57 5.59
N ILE A 58 -6.21 5.63 5.13
CA ILE A 58 -6.04 6.88 5.87
C ILE A 58 -7.12 7.86 5.39
N PRO A 59 -7.93 8.44 6.28
CA PRO A 59 -8.89 9.47 5.89
C PRO A 59 -8.20 10.66 5.24
N ASP A 60 -8.83 11.28 4.24
CA ASP A 60 -8.26 12.44 3.54
C ASP A 60 -8.01 13.64 4.46
N ALA A 61 -8.71 13.73 5.59
CA ALA A 61 -8.45 14.73 6.64
C ALA A 61 -6.99 14.70 7.17
N TYR A 62 -6.28 13.59 7.01
CA TYR A 62 -4.88 13.43 7.40
C TYR A 62 -3.90 13.51 6.22
N ARG A 63 -4.37 13.84 5.00
CA ARG A 63 -3.51 14.03 3.85
C ARG A 63 -2.64 15.27 4.07
N LYS A 64 -1.34 15.06 4.28
CA LYS A 64 -0.34 16.12 4.41
C LYS A 64 0.43 16.41 3.11
N ASP A 65 0.06 15.76 2.01
CA ASP A 65 0.62 16.03 0.67
C ASP A 65 -0.02 17.30 0.05
N GLY A 66 0.06 18.43 0.77
CA GLY A 66 -0.32 19.77 0.32
C GLY A 66 0.85 20.72 0.47
#